data_AF-A0A7W8RVW8-F1
#
_entry.id   AF-A0A7W8RVW8-F1
#
_cell.length_a   1.000
_cell.length_b   1.000
_cell.length_c   1.000
_cell.angle_alpha   90.00
_cell.angle_beta   90.00
_cell.angle_gamma   90.00
#
_symmetry.space_group_name_H-M   'P 1'
#
loop_
_entity.id
_entity.type
_entity.pdbx_description
1 polymer ?
#
loop_
_entity_poly.entity_id
_entity_poly.type
_entity_poly.pdbx_seq_one_letter_code
_entity_poly.pdbx_strand_id
1 'polypeptide(L)'
;MRDDNRTLPDNAVRCINCHGHADNAASFAPPLTSQYLLSDTRRRGGPPSRYDLGSFCRVLNVGVDPTGIVLKKAMPQYTFSDTECAALWSFVTAR
;
A
#
# COMPACT_ATOMS: atom_id res chain seq x y z
N MET A 1 25.86 9.35 21.28
CA MET A 1 25.57 10.30 20.17
C MET A 1 26.64 10.06 19.12
N ARG A 2 26.39 9.87 17.84
CA ARG A 2 25.20 9.73 17.00
C ARG A 2 25.79 8.98 15.80
N ASP A 3 25.29 7.80 15.45
CA ASP A 3 25.68 7.20 14.17
C ASP A 3 24.92 7.94 13.08
N ASP A 4 25.70 8.64 12.26
CA ASP A 4 25.25 9.56 11.25
C ASP A 4 24.57 8.82 10.10
N ASN A 5 23.24 8.79 10.18
CA ASN A 5 22.35 9.47 9.25
C ASN A 5 22.80 9.43 7.77
N ARG A 6 22.98 8.23 7.23
CA ARG A 6 23.19 8.01 5.79
C ARG A 6 21.96 8.48 5.01
N THR A 7 22.20 9.32 4.01
CA THR A 7 21.20 9.84 3.07
C THR A 7 20.33 8.71 2.50
N LEU A 8 19.03 8.80 2.75
CA LEU A 8 18.02 7.84 2.29
C LEU A 8 17.90 7.88 0.75
N PRO A 9 17.96 6.75 0.05
CA PRO A 9 17.85 6.70 -1.42
C PRO A 9 16.45 7.13 -1.89
N ASP A 10 16.29 7.56 -3.16
CA ASP A 10 15.07 8.20 -3.73
C ASP A 10 13.76 7.38 -3.55
N ASN A 11 13.88 6.08 -3.27
CA ASN A 11 12.82 5.15 -2.88
C ASN A 11 12.39 5.25 -1.39
N ALA A 12 12.91 6.20 -0.63
CA ALA A 12 12.60 6.37 0.79
C ALA A 12 11.34 7.22 1.06
N VAL A 13 10.38 7.21 0.13
CA VAL A 13 9.04 7.70 0.43
C VAL A 13 8.39 6.69 1.38
N ARG A 14 8.23 7.06 2.65
CA ARG A 14 7.43 6.24 3.57
C ARG A 14 5.99 6.22 3.07
N CYS A 15 5.32 5.07 3.17
CA CYS A 15 3.92 4.89 2.75
C CYS A 15 3.01 6.04 3.22
N ILE A 16 3.22 6.51 4.45
CA ILE A 16 2.46 7.58 5.09
C ILE A 16 2.50 8.93 4.34
N ASN A 17 3.56 9.20 3.57
CA ASN A 17 3.72 10.47 2.86
C ASN A 17 2.74 10.60 1.68
N CYS A 18 2.31 9.49 1.08
CA CYS A 18 1.34 9.49 -0.01
C CYS A 18 -0.07 9.09 0.47
N HIS A 19 -0.14 8.10 1.37
CA HIS A 19 -1.39 7.53 1.85
C HIS A 19 -2.01 8.29 3.03
N GLY A 20 -1.28 9.23 3.61
CA GLY A 20 -1.75 10.07 4.71
C GLY A 20 -2.11 9.28 5.97
N HIS A 21 -2.71 9.99 6.93
CA HIS A 21 -3.53 9.35 7.96
C HIS A 21 -4.95 9.19 7.40
N ALA A 22 -5.64 8.14 7.83
CA ALA A 22 -6.95 7.65 7.37
C ALA A 22 -8.00 8.72 7.00
N ASP A 23 -7.96 9.88 7.67
CA ASP A 23 -9.00 10.91 7.61
C ASP A 23 -8.68 12.10 6.68
N ASN A 24 -7.55 12.09 5.96
CA ASN A 24 -7.18 13.21 5.09
C ASN A 24 -7.75 13.04 3.67
N ALA A 25 -8.84 13.76 3.38
CA ALA A 25 -9.47 13.85 2.06
C ALA A 25 -8.57 14.42 0.95
N ALA A 26 -7.42 15.01 1.31
CA ALA A 26 -6.42 15.58 0.40
C ALA A 26 -5.22 14.65 0.13
N SER A 27 -5.28 13.38 0.53
CA SER A 27 -4.16 12.45 0.36
C SER A 27 -3.92 12.12 -1.12
N PHE A 28 -2.65 12.04 -1.52
CA PHE A 28 -2.24 11.75 -2.89
C PHE A 28 -2.60 10.32 -3.34
N ALA A 29 -2.71 9.40 -2.37
CA ALA A 29 -3.07 8.01 -2.57
C ALA A 29 -4.26 7.61 -1.67
N PRO A 30 -4.95 6.49 -1.97
CA PRO A 30 -6.04 5.99 -1.13
C PRO A 30 -5.58 5.66 0.31
N PRO A 31 -6.46 5.73 1.31
CA PRO A 31 -6.09 5.46 2.69
C PRO A 31 -5.69 3.99 2.90
N LEU A 32 -4.67 3.74 3.73
CA LEU A 32 -4.26 2.40 4.16
C LEU A 32 -4.98 2.02 5.47
N THR A 33 -6.30 1.99 5.42
CA THR A 33 -7.16 1.57 6.54
C THR A 33 -7.66 0.15 6.35
N SER A 34 -7.96 -0.53 7.47
CA SER A 34 -8.67 -1.81 7.46
C SER A 34 -9.97 -1.72 6.65
N GLN A 35 -10.74 -0.65 6.83
CA GLN A 35 -11.96 -0.40 6.07
C GLN A 35 -11.71 -0.34 4.56
N TYR A 36 -10.72 0.42 4.09
CA TYR A 36 -10.47 0.54 2.65
C TYR A 36 -9.95 -0.76 2.03
N LEU A 37 -9.06 -1.46 2.74
CA LEU A 37 -8.42 -2.67 2.22
C LEU A 37 -9.36 -3.88 2.24
N LEU A 38 -10.15 -4.05 3.30
CA LEU A 38 -10.94 -5.27 3.51
C LEU A 38 -12.39 -5.14 2.97
N SER A 39 -12.85 -3.94 2.64
CA SER A 39 -14.19 -3.76 2.07
C SER A 39 -14.26 -4.20 0.61
N ASP A 40 -15.37 -4.84 0.25
CA ASP A 40 -15.67 -5.17 -1.14
C ASP A 40 -15.82 -3.89 -1.98
N THR A 41 -14.88 -3.67 -2.89
CA THR A 41 -14.95 -2.61 -3.87
C THR A 41 -15.58 -3.14 -5.15
N ARG A 42 -16.72 -2.57 -5.54
CA ARG A 42 -17.35 -2.81 -6.85
C ARG A 42 -17.00 -1.68 -7.80
N ARG A 43 -16.29 -1.98 -8.88
CA ARG A 43 -16.26 -1.09 -10.05
C ARG A 43 -17.40 -1.48 -11.00
N ARG A 44 -18.06 -0.48 -11.60
CA ARG A 44 -19.25 -0.59 -12.46
C ARG A 44 -19.28 -1.89 -13.28
N GLY A 45 -20.14 -2.84 -12.88
CA GLY A 45 -20.38 -4.10 -13.61
C GLY A 45 -19.35 -5.22 -13.42
N GLY A 46 -18.27 -5.00 -12.67
CA GLY A 46 -17.26 -6.02 -12.36
C GLY A 46 -17.57 -6.81 -11.08
N PRO A 47 -16.95 -7.99 -10.89
CA PRO A 47 -17.04 -8.72 -9.63
C PRO A 47 -16.49 -7.88 -8.47
N PRO A 48 -17.03 -8.03 -7.25
CA PRO A 48 -16.45 -7.39 -6.08
C PRO A 48 -15.01 -7.87 -5.89
N SER A 49 -14.12 -6.94 -5.58
CA SER A 49 -12.74 -7.22 -5.25
C SER A 49 -12.41 -6.58 -3.91
N ARG A 50 -11.60 -7.26 -3.11
CA ARG A 50 -11.04 -6.73 -1.87
C ARG A 50 -9.58 -7.12 -1.81
N TYR A 51 -8.81 -6.43 -0.97
CA TYR A 51 -7.45 -6.85 -0.70
C TYR A 51 -7.44 -8.05 0.24
N ASP A 52 -6.48 -8.93 -0.02
CA ASP A 52 -5.95 -9.93 0.89
C ASP A 52 -4.43 -9.77 0.94
N LEU A 53 -3.75 -10.60 1.75
CA LEU A 53 -2.30 -10.54 1.88
C LEU A 53 -1.59 -10.67 0.50
N GLY A 54 -2.02 -11.63 -0.32
CA GLY A 54 -1.36 -11.91 -1.60
C GLY A 54 -1.50 -10.76 -2.60
N SER A 55 -2.72 -10.23 -2.76
CA SER A 55 -2.99 -9.11 -3.64
C SER A 55 -2.37 -7.80 -3.13
N PHE A 56 -2.28 -7.60 -1.81
CA PHE A 56 -1.55 -6.48 -1.21
C PHE A 56 -0.04 -6.56 -1.53
N CYS A 57 0.59 -7.72 -1.30
CA CYS A 57 2.01 -7.91 -1.64
C CYS A 57 2.26 -7.75 -3.14
N ARG A 58 1.35 -8.22 -3.99
CA ARG A 58 1.41 -8.03 -5.44
C ARG A 58 1.34 -6.55 -5.85
N VAL A 59 0.48 -5.75 -5.21
CA VAL A 59 0.46 -4.30 -5.42
C VAL A 59 1.81 -3.69 -5.11
N LEU A 60 2.42 -4.03 -3.97
CA LEU A 60 3.66 -3.40 -3.57
C LEU A 60 4.86 -3.88 -4.41
N ASN A 61 4.86 -5.13 -4.89
CA ASN A 61 5.96 -5.71 -5.67
C ASN A 61 5.91 -5.28 -7.14
N VAL A 62 4.74 -5.40 -7.79
CA VAL A 62 4.60 -5.19 -9.24
C VAL A 62 3.59 -4.10 -9.63
N GLY A 63 2.93 -3.46 -8.66
CA GLY A 63 2.05 -2.32 -8.93
C GLY A 63 0.72 -2.71 -9.57
N VAL A 64 0.16 -3.89 -9.26
CA VAL A 64 -1.12 -4.34 -9.83
C VAL A 64 -2.14 -4.67 -8.75
N ASP A 65 -3.31 -4.02 -8.83
CA ASP A 65 -4.39 -4.13 -7.84
C ASP A 65 -5.17 -5.46 -7.89
N PRO A 66 -6.06 -5.74 -6.92
CA PRO A 66 -6.85 -6.97 -6.89
C PRO A 66 -7.77 -7.16 -8.10
N THR A 67 -8.10 -6.09 -8.82
CA THR A 67 -8.88 -6.15 -10.07
C THR A 67 -8.03 -6.39 -11.31
N GLY A 68 -6.70 -6.44 -11.16
CA GLY A 68 -5.76 -6.60 -12.27
C GLY A 68 -5.36 -5.29 -12.93
N ILE A 69 -5.73 -4.14 -12.37
CA ILE A 69 -5.39 -2.83 -12.92
C ILE A 69 -3.99 -2.44 -12.48
N VAL A 70 -3.16 -2.03 -13.44
CA VAL A 70 -1.83 -1.47 -13.20
C VAL A 70 -1.98 -0.08 -12.57
N LEU A 71 -1.29 0.14 -11.46
CA LEU A 71 -1.29 1.40 -10.74
C LEU A 71 -0.47 2.47 -11.45
N LYS A 72 -0.71 3.72 -11.09
CA LYS A 72 0.07 4.86 -11.60
C LYS A 72 1.55 4.69 -11.22
N LYS A 73 2.48 5.07 -12.10
CA LYS A 73 3.93 5.08 -11.85
C LYS A 73 4.37 5.84 -10.59
N ALA A 74 3.52 6.74 -10.09
CA ALA A 74 3.77 7.47 -8.85
C ALA A 74 3.65 6.59 -7.59
N MET A 75 3.00 5.42 -7.67
CA MET A 75 3.05 4.40 -6.63
C MET A 75 4.33 3.58 -6.82
N PRO A 76 5.32 3.65 -5.91
CA PRO A 76 6.57 2.93 -6.07
C PRO A 76 6.37 1.41 -5.96
N GLN A 77 7.23 0.67 -6.66
CA GLN A 77 7.41 -0.76 -6.48
C GLN A 77 8.55 -1.00 -5.51
N TYR A 78 8.43 -2.05 -4.70
CA TYR A 78 9.35 -2.36 -3.63
C TYR A 78 9.68 -3.85 -3.61
N THR A 79 10.88 -4.17 -3.13
CA THR A 79 11.30 -5.53 -2.86
C THR A 79 11.34 -5.74 -1.35
N PHE A 80 10.59 -6.74 -0.88
CA PHE A 80 10.56 -7.21 0.51
C PHE A 80 10.45 -8.74 0.50
N SER A 81 10.84 -9.37 1.61
CA SER A 81 10.51 -10.78 1.83
C SER A 81 9.01 -10.97 2.07
N ASP A 82 8.54 -12.20 1.92
CA ASP A 82 7.16 -12.57 2.26
C ASP A 82 6.84 -12.24 3.74
N THR A 83 7.82 -12.39 4.63
CA THR A 83 7.68 -12.09 6.06
C THR A 83 7.54 -10.59 6.33
N GLU A 84 8.30 -9.74 5.63
CA GLU A 84 8.19 -8.28 5.74
C GLU A 84 6.84 -7.79 5.21
N CYS A 85 6.38 -8.33 4.07
CA CYS A 85 5.07 -7.97 3.53
C CYS A 85 3.93 -8.42 4.46
N ALA A 86 4.01 -9.62 5.03
CA ALA A 86 3.03 -10.10 6.00
C ALA A 86 2.97 -9.20 7.24
N ALA A 87 4.13 -8.77 7.77
CA ALA A 87 4.19 -7.85 8.90
C ALA A 87 3.54 -6.49 8.57
N LEU A 88 3.80 -5.95 7.37
CA LEU A 88 3.18 -4.70 6.91
C LEU A 88 1.66 -4.84 6.77
N TRP A 89 1.20 -5.95 6.18
CA TRP A 89 -0.23 -6.25 6.05
C TRP A 89 -0.93 -6.29 7.41
N SER A 90 -0.35 -7.01 8.38
CA SER A 90 -0.87 -7.04 9.75
C SER A 90 -0.91 -5.64 10.37
N PHE A 91 0.13 -4.83 10.16
CA PHE A 91 0.20 -3.48 10.71
C PHE A 91 -0.89 -2.54 10.15
N VAL A 92 -1.18 -2.59 8.85
CA VAL A 92 -2.17 -1.68 8.22
C VAL A 92 -3.61 -2.16 8.38
N THR A 93 -3.84 -3.45 8.62
CA THR A 93 -5.18 -4.01 8.84
C THR A 93 -5.58 -4.10 10.30
N ALA A 94 -4.65 -3.98 11.24
CA ALA A 94 -4.94 -3.90 12.68
C ALA A 94 -5.39 -2.51 13.16
N ARG A 95 -5.46 -1.52 12.27
CA ARG A 95 -5.80 -0.12 12.56
C ARG A 95 -7.22 0.24 12.13
#